data_AF-A0A916XGP9-F1
#
_entry.id   AF-A0A916XGP9-F1
#
_cell.length_a   1.000
_cell.length_b   1.000
_cell.length_c   1.000
_cell.angle_alpha   90.00
_cell.angle_beta   90.00
_cell.angle_gamma   90.00
#
_symmetry.space_group_name_H-M   'P 1'
#
loop_
_entity.id
_entity.type
_entity.pdbx_description
1 polymer ?
#
loop_
_entity_poly.entity_id
_entity_poly.type
_entity_poly.pdbx_seq_one_letter_code
_entity_poly.pdbx_strand_id
1 'polypeptide(L)'
;MPNIGGVAGDRLRSIIERIERLEQERAELAADVREIKAEAKSAGFDVKIINQMIKERKLSREERQEFAALCDLYRAAIGMLDGTPLGDAARHRLAKAPVKRPEDDGDDEEATPPADAPPPTGAMSEEELAAARQSGSDAAAHGQRVIDNPFVAGDPRRAAWDEGWCARSGSDGMDIPDAWRRKPKPKKGHDEAPGDKGQTP
;
A
#
# COMPACT_ATOMS: atom_id res chain seq x y z
N MET A 1 41.97 -17.57 -53.21
CA MET A 1 41.35 -16.66 -52.23
C MET A 1 40.29 -15.86 -52.97
N PRO A 2 38.99 -16.07 -52.72
CA PRO A 2 37.94 -15.31 -53.38
C PRO A 2 38.08 -13.83 -53.00
N ASN A 3 37.84 -12.95 -53.96
CA ASN A 3 38.11 -11.52 -53.91
C ASN A 3 37.11 -10.79 -52.99
N ILE A 4 37.29 -10.93 -51.67
CA ILE A 4 36.49 -10.25 -50.63
C ILE A 4 36.80 -8.73 -50.61
N GLY A 5 37.88 -8.28 -51.25
CA GLY A 5 38.43 -6.93 -51.08
C GLY A 5 37.79 -5.81 -51.91
N GLY A 6 37.06 -6.11 -52.98
CA GLY A 6 36.50 -5.08 -53.88
C GLY A 6 35.12 -4.60 -53.43
N VAL A 7 34.07 -5.29 -53.88
CA VAL A 7 32.66 -4.87 -53.69
C VAL A 7 32.23 -4.89 -52.22
N ALA A 8 32.68 -5.86 -51.43
CA ALA A 8 32.34 -5.93 -50.01
C ALA A 8 33.07 -4.84 -49.19
N GLY A 9 34.30 -4.49 -49.59
CA GLY A 9 35.07 -3.39 -48.99
C GLY A 9 34.45 -2.02 -49.28
N ASP A 10 34.02 -1.78 -50.52
CA ASP A 10 33.35 -0.52 -50.90
C ASP A 10 32.00 -0.35 -50.18
N ARG A 11 31.22 -1.42 -50.06
CA ARG A 11 29.96 -1.40 -49.32
C ARG A 11 30.18 -1.13 -47.83
N LEU A 12 31.22 -1.71 -47.23
CA LEU A 12 31.56 -1.46 -45.84
C LEU A 12 32.01 -0.01 -45.61
N ARG A 13 32.88 0.52 -46.49
CA ARG A 13 33.29 1.94 -46.45
C ARG A 13 32.09 2.88 -46.51
N SER A 14 31.18 2.66 -47.46
CA SER A 14 29.96 3.48 -47.59
C SER A 14 29.06 3.43 -46.34
N ILE A 15 28.97 2.28 -45.66
CA ILE A 15 28.23 2.17 -44.40
C ILE A 15 28.92 2.96 -43.29
N ILE A 16 30.24 2.85 -43.16
CA ILE A 16 31.03 3.56 -42.15
C ILE A 16 30.90 5.07 -42.34
N GLU A 17 31.15 5.59 -43.54
CA GLU A 17 31.06 7.02 -43.86
C GLU A 17 29.68 7.59 -43.54
N ARG A 18 28.61 6.83 -43.84
CA ARG A 18 27.23 7.25 -43.52
C ARG A 18 26.98 7.30 -42.02
N ILE A 19 27.53 6.37 -41.24
CA ILE A 19 27.41 6.35 -39.78
C ILE A 19 28.22 7.50 -39.17
N GLU A 20 29.45 7.72 -39.61
CA GLU A 20 30.31 8.80 -39.11
C GLU A 20 29.68 10.18 -39.33
N ARG A 21 29.07 10.39 -40.51
CA ARG A 21 28.30 11.61 -40.78
C ARG A 21 27.13 11.78 -39.80
N LEU A 22 26.35 10.72 -39.55
CA LEU A 22 25.23 10.77 -38.61
C LEU A 22 25.68 10.98 -37.15
N GLU A 23 26.81 10.41 -36.74
CA GLU A 23 27.39 10.65 -35.42
C GLU A 23 27.88 12.09 -35.28
N GLN A 24 28.48 12.66 -36.32
CA GLN A 24 28.86 14.07 -36.36
C GLN A 24 27.64 14.99 -36.25
N GLU A 25 26.60 14.77 -37.06
CA GLU A 25 25.34 15.54 -36.99
C GLU A 25 24.70 15.43 -35.59
N ARG A 26 24.71 14.23 -34.99
CA ARG A 26 24.20 14.01 -33.63
C ARG A 26 25.01 14.76 -32.58
N ALA A 27 26.34 14.83 -32.73
CA ALA A 27 27.22 15.55 -31.82
C ALA A 27 26.97 17.07 -31.90
N GLU A 28 26.81 17.60 -33.11
CA GLU A 28 26.44 19.00 -33.35
C GLU A 28 25.09 19.34 -32.72
N LEU A 29 24.04 18.56 -33.00
CA LEU A 29 22.72 18.76 -32.38
C LEU A 29 22.77 18.63 -30.84
N ALA A 30 23.61 17.74 -30.31
CA ALA A 30 23.78 17.62 -28.87
C ALA A 30 24.49 18.84 -28.26
N ALA A 31 25.41 19.48 -28.99
CA ALA A 31 26.05 20.72 -28.59
C ALA A 31 25.03 21.87 -28.58
N ASP A 32 24.22 22.01 -29.63
CA ASP A 32 23.16 23.03 -29.72
C ASP A 32 22.16 22.91 -28.56
N VAL A 33 21.71 21.68 -28.26
CA VAL A 33 20.81 21.42 -27.12
C VAL A 33 21.46 21.80 -25.78
N ARG A 34 22.78 21.65 -25.64
CA ARG A 34 23.49 22.08 -24.41
C ARG A 34 23.57 23.59 -24.32
N GLU A 35 23.80 24.29 -25.43
CA GLU A 35 23.82 25.75 -25.48
C GLU A 35 22.46 26.33 -25.10
N ILE A 36 21.36 25.81 -25.66
CA ILE A 36 19.99 26.24 -25.31
C ILE A 36 19.70 26.00 -23.82
N LYS A 37 20.16 24.88 -23.26
CA LYS A 37 20.03 24.61 -21.82
C LYS A 37 20.88 25.57 -20.97
N ALA A 38 22.05 25.97 -21.46
CA ALA A 38 22.90 26.95 -20.78
C ALA A 38 22.28 28.34 -20.82
N GLU A 39 21.67 28.74 -21.95
CA GLU A 39 20.89 29.96 -22.10
C GLU A 39 19.68 29.97 -21.16
N ALA A 40 18.92 28.87 -21.09
CA ALA A 40 17.82 28.75 -20.14
C ALA A 40 18.31 28.93 -18.69
N LYS A 41 19.49 28.40 -18.37
CA LYS A 41 20.09 28.57 -17.04
C LYS A 41 20.51 30.01 -16.75
N SER A 42 21.12 30.70 -17.72
CA SER A 42 21.50 32.12 -17.56
C SER A 42 20.28 33.04 -17.48
N ALA A 43 19.18 32.68 -18.13
CA ALA A 43 17.88 33.33 -18.00
C ALA A 43 17.16 33.04 -16.67
N GLY A 44 17.71 32.17 -15.81
CA GLY A 44 17.19 31.87 -14.47
C GLY A 44 16.23 30.67 -14.38
N PHE A 45 16.08 29.88 -15.45
CA PHE A 45 15.27 28.66 -15.42
C PHE A 45 16.04 27.45 -14.88
N ASP A 46 15.33 26.55 -14.18
CA ASP A 46 15.91 25.26 -13.77
C ASP A 46 15.88 24.24 -14.91
N VAL A 47 17.07 23.90 -15.42
CA VAL A 47 17.29 22.91 -16.48
C VAL A 47 16.73 21.53 -16.12
N LYS A 48 16.71 21.14 -14.84
CA LYS A 48 16.14 19.85 -14.40
C LYS A 48 14.63 19.81 -14.65
N ILE A 49 13.93 20.89 -14.30
CA ILE A 49 12.48 21.01 -14.51
C ILE A 49 12.16 21.06 -15.99
N ILE A 50 12.94 21.79 -16.81
CA ILE A 50 12.79 21.79 -18.27
C ILE A 50 12.91 20.37 -18.85
N ASN A 51 13.94 19.61 -18.44
CA ASN A 51 14.11 18.23 -18.90
C ASN A 51 12.92 17.34 -18.51
N GLN A 52 12.38 17.54 -17.31
CA GLN A 52 11.19 16.82 -16.85
C GLN A 52 9.96 17.18 -17.71
N MET A 53 9.72 18.46 -17.99
CA MET A 53 8.64 18.89 -18.88
C MET A 53 8.78 18.32 -20.30
N ILE A 54 10.00 18.27 -20.86
CA ILE A 54 10.23 17.66 -22.18
C ILE A 54 9.86 16.18 -22.16
N LYS A 55 10.20 15.44 -21.10
CA LYS A 55 9.81 14.03 -20.95
C LYS A 55 8.30 13.88 -20.86
N GLU A 56 7.64 14.68 -20.02
CA GLU A 56 6.19 14.65 -19.86
C GLU A 56 5.45 15.01 -21.14
N ARG A 57 6.00 15.92 -21.96
CA ARG A 57 5.45 16.30 -23.26
C ARG A 57 5.59 15.24 -24.34
N LYS A 58 6.50 14.26 -24.17
CA LYS A 58 6.61 13.10 -25.06
C LYS A 58 5.53 12.05 -24.78
N LEU A 59 5.00 12.01 -23.56
CA LEU A 59 3.92 11.12 -23.16
C LEU A 59 2.58 11.63 -23.72
N SER A 60 1.70 10.69 -24.04
CA SER A 60 0.30 10.98 -24.36
C SER A 60 -0.43 11.59 -23.16
N ARG A 61 -1.60 12.18 -23.40
CA ARG A 61 -2.42 12.74 -22.32
C ARG A 61 -2.86 11.67 -21.32
N GLU A 62 -3.21 10.49 -21.81
CA GLU A 62 -3.64 9.34 -21.01
C GLU A 62 -2.47 8.81 -20.17
N GLU A 63 -1.31 8.57 -20.79
CA GLU A 63 -0.10 8.12 -20.09
C GLU A 63 0.32 9.11 -18.99
N ARG A 64 0.20 10.42 -19.23
CA ARG A 64 0.50 11.44 -18.22
C ARG A 64 -0.47 11.40 -17.04
N GLN A 65 -1.75 11.13 -17.29
CA GLN A 65 -2.77 11.02 -16.24
C GLN A 65 -2.56 9.75 -15.39
N GLU A 66 -2.31 8.61 -16.03
CA GLU A 66 -2.02 7.36 -15.35
C GLU A 66 -0.74 7.47 -14.51
N PHE A 67 0.33 8.01 -15.08
CA PHE A 67 1.58 8.23 -14.37
C PHE A 67 1.41 9.16 -13.16
N ALA A 68 0.64 10.24 -13.31
CA ALA A 68 0.33 11.15 -12.20
C ALA A 68 -0.45 10.45 -11.09
N ALA A 69 -1.48 9.66 -11.44
CA ALA A 69 -2.27 8.90 -10.48
C ALA A 69 -1.42 7.86 -9.71
N LEU A 70 -0.53 7.16 -10.40
CA LEU A 70 0.41 6.21 -9.78
C LEU A 70 1.40 6.92 -8.85
N CYS A 71 1.94 8.05 -9.28
CA CYS A 71 2.83 8.86 -8.45
C CYS A 71 2.13 9.32 -7.17
N ASP A 72 0.86 9.72 -7.25
CA ASP A 72 0.08 10.14 -6.08
C ASP A 72 -0.21 8.97 -5.14
N LEU A 73 -0.53 7.78 -5.66
CA LEU A 73 -0.70 6.58 -4.86
C LEU A 73 0.59 6.23 -4.09
N TYR A 74 1.74 6.28 -4.76
CA TYR A 74 3.01 5.97 -4.11
C TYR A 74 3.44 7.04 -3.11
N ARG A 75 3.21 8.32 -3.41
CA ARG A 75 3.40 9.42 -2.44
C ARG A 75 2.54 9.21 -1.19
N ALA A 76 1.28 8.79 -1.36
CA ALA A 76 0.40 8.47 -0.24
C ALA A 76 0.98 7.35 0.64
N ALA A 77 1.46 6.26 0.01
CA ALA A 77 2.02 5.11 0.71
C ALA A 77 3.27 5.45 1.54
N ILE A 78 4.05 6.46 1.13
CA ILE A 78 5.27 6.91 1.84
C ILE A 78 5.05 8.19 2.66
N GLY A 79 3.80 8.65 2.82
CA GLY A 79 3.46 9.82 3.62
C GLY A 79 3.88 11.17 3.02
N MET A 80 4.18 11.24 1.72
CA MET A 80 4.59 12.44 0.99
C MET A 80 3.41 13.13 0.26
N LEU A 81 2.22 13.15 0.85
CA LEU A 81 1.01 13.66 0.20
C LEU A 81 0.93 15.20 0.18
N ASP A 82 2.05 15.88 0.39
CA ASP A 82 2.15 17.32 0.54
C ASP A 82 2.24 17.99 -0.83
N GLY A 83 1.30 18.88 -1.16
CA GLY A 83 1.25 19.63 -2.41
C GLY A 83 0.72 18.89 -3.64
N THR A 84 0.04 17.75 -3.50
CA THR A 84 -0.69 17.09 -4.60
C THR A 84 -2.18 17.47 -4.56
N PRO A 85 -2.88 17.55 -5.72
CA PRO A 85 -4.31 17.86 -5.75
C PRO A 85 -5.16 16.88 -4.92
N LEU A 86 -4.79 15.60 -4.88
CA LEU A 86 -5.45 14.58 -4.05
C LEU A 86 -5.15 14.80 -2.55
N GLY A 87 -3.91 15.17 -2.21
CA GLY A 87 -3.49 15.48 -0.85
C GLY A 87 -4.12 16.74 -0.28
N ASP A 88 -4.18 17.78 -1.10
CA ASP A 88 -4.84 19.03 -0.75
C ASP A 88 -6.35 18.80 -0.60
N ALA A 89 -6.99 18.02 -1.48
CA ALA A 89 -8.38 17.64 -1.32
C ALA A 89 -8.63 16.79 -0.06
N ALA A 90 -7.74 15.86 0.29
CA ALA A 90 -7.81 15.09 1.52
C ALA A 90 -7.66 16.00 2.75
N ARG A 91 -6.66 16.90 2.76
CA ARG A 91 -6.47 17.92 3.80
C ARG A 91 -7.68 18.85 3.92
N HIS A 92 -8.26 19.31 2.82
CA HIS A 92 -9.47 20.13 2.83
C HIS A 92 -10.66 19.38 3.43
N ARG A 93 -10.80 18.07 3.18
CA ARG A 93 -11.84 17.25 3.82
C ARG A 93 -11.62 17.10 5.33
N LEU A 94 -10.37 16.89 5.76
CA LEU A 94 -9.99 16.83 7.17
C LEU A 94 -10.15 18.19 7.88
N ALA A 95 -9.79 19.29 7.23
CA ALA A 95 -9.84 20.64 7.78
C ALA A 95 -11.26 21.24 7.81
N LYS A 96 -12.15 20.84 6.89
CA LYS A 96 -13.54 21.31 6.82
C LYS A 96 -14.47 20.56 7.78
N ALA A 97 -14.04 19.44 8.35
CA ALA A 97 -14.83 18.69 9.32
C ALA A 97 -14.36 19.01 10.76
N PRO A 98 -15.10 19.83 11.53
CA PRO A 98 -15.25 19.49 12.92
C PRO A 98 -16.12 18.24 12.96
N VAL A 99 -15.50 17.05 12.96
CA VAL A 99 -16.18 15.93 13.61
C VAL A 99 -16.15 16.29 15.09
N LYS A 100 -17.22 16.95 15.55
CA LYS A 100 -17.53 16.95 16.96
C LYS A 100 -17.79 15.48 17.30
N ARG A 101 -16.73 14.76 17.69
CA ARG A 101 -16.91 13.60 18.56
C ARG A 101 -17.70 14.18 19.72
N PRO A 102 -18.87 13.63 20.07
CA PRO A 102 -19.58 14.13 21.25
C PRO A 102 -18.55 14.16 22.37
N GLU A 103 -18.31 15.38 22.85
CA GLU A 103 -17.43 15.61 23.97
C GLU A 103 -18.10 14.84 25.12
N ASP A 104 -17.34 13.94 25.72
CA ASP A 104 -17.66 13.33 27.01
C ASP A 104 -17.52 14.44 28.05
N ASP A 105 -18.39 15.44 27.95
CA ASP A 105 -18.60 16.45 28.97
C ASP A 105 -19.41 15.74 30.04
N GLY A 106 -18.69 15.26 31.05
CA GLY A 106 -19.26 14.66 32.24
C GLY A 106 -20.16 15.64 32.97
N ASP A 107 -21.43 15.63 32.59
CA ASP A 107 -22.55 15.79 33.48
C ASP A 107 -23.32 14.46 33.45
N ASP A 108 -23.27 13.72 34.57
CA ASP A 108 -24.06 12.52 34.84
C ASP A 108 -25.56 12.83 34.81
N GLU A 109 -26.13 13.09 33.63
CA GLU A 109 -27.57 13.01 33.41
C GLU A 109 -27.85 11.70 32.67
N GLU A 110 -28.16 10.68 33.49
CA GLU A 110 -28.69 9.40 33.05
C GLU A 110 -29.86 9.67 32.10
N ALA A 111 -29.60 9.56 30.80
CA ALA A 111 -30.61 9.70 29.77
C ALA A 111 -31.58 8.51 29.89
N THR A 112 -32.56 8.65 30.77
CA THR A 112 -33.72 7.76 30.79
C THR A 112 -34.38 7.86 29.42
N PRO A 113 -34.45 6.76 28.65
CA PRO A 113 -35.14 6.80 27.38
C PRO A 113 -36.61 7.17 27.60
N PRO A 114 -37.25 7.90 26.68
CA PRO A 114 -38.65 8.25 26.80
C PRO A 114 -39.49 6.97 26.97
N ALA A 115 -40.30 6.91 28.03
CA ALA A 115 -41.04 5.74 28.49
C ALA A 115 -42.10 5.19 27.51
N ASP A 116 -42.20 5.76 26.30
CA ASP A 116 -43.23 5.45 25.31
C ASP A 116 -42.66 5.27 23.88
N ALA A 117 -41.34 5.10 23.74
CA ALA A 117 -40.78 4.64 22.48
C ALA A 117 -41.14 3.16 22.29
N PRO A 118 -41.86 2.77 21.21
CA PRO A 118 -42.06 1.35 20.92
C PRO A 118 -40.69 0.69 20.77
N PRO A 119 -40.45 -0.49 21.36
CA PRO A 119 -39.17 -1.18 21.23
C PRO A 119 -38.85 -1.37 19.74
N PRO A 120 -37.57 -1.28 19.32
CA PRO A 120 -37.19 -1.57 17.95
C PRO A 120 -37.68 -2.97 17.59
N THR A 121 -38.68 -3.03 16.72
CA THR A 121 -39.27 -4.26 16.17
C THR A 121 -38.21 -4.95 15.31
N GLY A 122 -37.47 -5.87 15.92
CA GLY A 122 -36.36 -6.59 15.30
C GLY A 122 -35.28 -7.07 16.25
N ALA A 123 -35.32 -6.72 17.53
CA ALA A 123 -34.45 -7.34 18.54
C ALA A 123 -34.93 -8.78 18.79
N MET A 124 -34.15 -9.77 18.36
CA MET A 124 -34.36 -11.17 18.75
C MET A 124 -34.25 -11.28 20.27
N SER A 125 -35.05 -12.16 20.86
CA SER A 125 -35.06 -12.35 22.30
C SER A 125 -33.68 -12.80 22.79
N GLU A 126 -33.35 -12.44 24.03
CA GLU A 126 -32.10 -12.88 24.67
C GLU A 126 -32.01 -14.41 24.73
N GLU A 127 -33.16 -15.09 24.84
CA GLU A 127 -33.27 -16.55 24.77
C GLU A 127 -32.86 -17.11 23.41
N GLU A 128 -33.24 -16.47 22.30
CA GLU A 128 -32.86 -16.90 20.95
C GLU A 128 -31.37 -16.70 20.67
N LEU A 129 -30.79 -15.61 21.18
CA LEU A 129 -29.34 -15.37 21.10
C LEU A 129 -28.57 -16.35 21.99
N ALA A 130 -29.07 -16.66 23.18
CA ALA A 130 -28.48 -17.67 24.06
C ALA A 130 -28.56 -19.07 23.44
N ALA A 131 -29.66 -19.43 22.80
CA ALA A 131 -29.80 -20.69 22.07
C ALA A 131 -28.83 -20.77 20.88
N ALA A 132 -28.64 -19.68 20.13
CA ALA A 132 -27.64 -19.61 19.07
C ALA A 132 -26.21 -19.79 19.62
N ARG A 133 -25.88 -19.17 20.76
CA ARG A 133 -24.59 -19.34 21.44
C ARG A 133 -24.36 -20.77 21.91
N GLN A 134 -25.38 -21.40 22.51
CA GLN A 134 -25.30 -22.81 22.91
C GLN A 134 -25.09 -23.71 21.68
N SER A 135 -25.82 -23.47 20.60
CA SER A 135 -25.66 -24.21 19.33
C SER A 135 -24.25 -24.06 18.74
N GLY A 136 -23.62 -22.88 18.85
CA GLY A 136 -22.24 -22.67 18.42
C GLY A 136 -21.23 -23.47 19.25
N SER A 137 -21.40 -23.47 20.57
CA SER A 137 -20.59 -24.30 21.47
C SER A 137 -20.76 -25.79 21.15
N ASP A 138 -21.98 -26.25 20.91
CA ASP A 138 -22.23 -27.65 20.57
C ASP A 138 -21.62 -28.01 19.21
N ALA A 139 -21.73 -27.13 18.20
CA ALA A 139 -21.08 -27.31 16.90
C ALA A 139 -19.55 -27.47 17.02
N ALA A 140 -18.91 -26.65 17.85
CA ALA A 140 -17.47 -26.78 18.15
C ALA A 140 -17.16 -28.12 18.84
N ALA A 141 -17.99 -28.56 19.78
CA ALA A 141 -17.82 -29.85 20.46
C ALA A 141 -17.90 -31.04 19.50
N HIS A 142 -18.68 -30.92 18.42
CA HIS A 142 -18.81 -31.93 17.36
C HIS A 142 -17.80 -31.75 16.21
N GLY A 143 -16.81 -30.85 16.35
CA GLY A 143 -15.76 -30.64 15.35
C GLY A 143 -16.21 -29.96 14.06
N GLN A 144 -17.36 -29.28 14.07
CA GLN A 144 -17.80 -28.46 12.94
C GLN A 144 -16.95 -27.19 12.85
N ARG A 145 -16.70 -26.68 11.64
CA ARG A 145 -15.88 -25.48 11.44
C ARG A 145 -16.73 -24.22 11.56
N VAL A 146 -16.11 -23.11 11.96
CA VAL A 146 -16.80 -21.80 12.06
C VAL A 146 -17.40 -21.32 10.73
N ILE A 147 -16.83 -21.75 9.59
CA ILE A 147 -17.36 -21.40 8.26
C ILE A 147 -18.70 -22.09 7.93
N ASP A 148 -19.04 -23.14 8.69
CA ASP A 148 -20.27 -23.90 8.53
C ASP A 148 -21.41 -23.31 9.42
N ASN A 149 -21.26 -22.05 9.88
CA ASN A 149 -22.27 -21.32 10.66
C ASN A 149 -23.62 -21.25 9.91
N PRO A 150 -24.74 -21.70 10.52
CA PRO A 150 -26.05 -21.77 9.86
C PRO A 150 -26.73 -20.41 9.64
N PHE A 151 -26.23 -19.33 10.25
CA PHE A 151 -26.83 -17.99 10.16
C PHE A 151 -26.15 -17.12 9.10
N VAL A 152 -26.96 -16.42 8.31
CA VAL A 152 -26.48 -15.52 7.24
C VAL A 152 -25.86 -14.23 7.78
N ALA A 153 -25.03 -13.57 6.98
CA ALA A 153 -24.43 -12.30 7.34
C ALA A 153 -25.50 -11.22 7.59
N GLY A 154 -25.41 -10.52 8.72
CA GLY A 154 -26.39 -9.52 9.16
C GLY A 154 -27.43 -10.03 10.16
N ASP A 155 -27.49 -11.34 10.40
CA ASP A 155 -28.34 -11.92 11.46
C ASP A 155 -27.63 -11.81 12.84
N PRO A 156 -28.26 -11.20 13.86
CA PRO A 156 -27.71 -11.12 15.22
C PRO A 156 -27.32 -12.47 15.84
N ARG A 157 -28.01 -13.56 15.48
CA ARG A 157 -27.72 -14.92 15.98
C ARG A 157 -26.39 -15.46 15.47
N ARG A 158 -25.91 -14.94 14.34
CA ARG A 158 -24.62 -15.33 13.76
C ARG A 158 -23.47 -15.00 14.70
N ALA A 159 -23.48 -13.80 15.28
CA ALA A 159 -22.47 -13.35 16.24
C ALA A 159 -22.53 -14.18 17.53
N ALA A 160 -23.74 -14.41 18.06
CA ALA A 160 -23.92 -15.23 19.25
C ALA A 160 -23.43 -16.68 19.04
N TRP A 161 -23.68 -17.27 17.87
CA TRP A 161 -23.17 -18.61 17.51
C TRP A 161 -21.64 -18.63 17.41
N ASP A 162 -21.03 -17.63 16.73
CA ASP A 162 -19.58 -17.51 16.61
C ASP A 162 -18.92 -17.38 18.02
N GLU A 163 -19.51 -16.60 18.92
CA GLU A 163 -19.05 -16.48 20.32
C GLU A 163 -19.03 -17.82 21.06
N GLY A 164 -20.11 -18.61 20.93
CA GLY A 164 -20.20 -19.93 21.58
C GLY A 164 -19.20 -20.93 20.99
N TRP A 165 -19.01 -20.89 19.67
CA TRP A 165 -18.07 -21.74 18.96
C TRP A 165 -16.62 -21.43 19.36
N CYS A 166 -16.23 -20.15 19.43
CA CYS A 166 -14.90 -19.71 19.87
C CYS A 166 -14.65 -20.04 21.35
N ALA A 167 -15.63 -19.81 22.22
CA ALA A 167 -15.51 -20.10 23.65
C ALA A 167 -15.27 -21.60 23.92
N ARG A 168 -15.84 -22.49 23.12
CA ARG A 168 -15.68 -23.94 23.27
C ARG A 168 -14.45 -24.51 22.58
N SER A 169 -14.09 -24.00 21.40
CA SER A 169 -12.94 -24.48 20.64
C SER A 169 -11.61 -23.94 21.17
N GLY A 170 -11.63 -22.81 21.90
CA GLY A 170 -10.42 -22.09 22.33
C GLY A 170 -9.66 -21.44 21.16
N SER A 171 -10.28 -21.43 19.98
CA SER A 171 -9.79 -20.88 18.72
C SER A 171 -10.60 -19.63 18.38
N ASP A 172 -9.95 -18.60 17.84
CA ASP A 172 -10.63 -17.39 17.35
C ASP A 172 -11.22 -17.60 15.94
N GLY A 173 -11.36 -18.85 15.48
CA GLY A 173 -11.87 -19.20 14.15
C GLY A 173 -10.94 -18.83 12.98
N MET A 174 -9.84 -18.14 13.26
CA MET A 174 -8.84 -17.62 12.31
C MET A 174 -7.45 -18.26 12.52
N ASP A 175 -7.40 -19.47 13.06
CA ASP A 175 -6.14 -20.17 13.28
C ASP A 175 -5.46 -20.54 11.96
N ILE A 176 -4.24 -20.06 11.81
CA ILE A 176 -3.39 -20.40 10.67
C ILE A 176 -2.97 -21.88 10.83
N PRO A 177 -3.23 -22.76 9.83
CA PRO A 177 -2.76 -24.14 9.87
C PRO A 177 -1.25 -24.21 10.12
N ASP A 178 -0.78 -25.21 10.88
CA ASP A 178 0.62 -25.30 11.29
C ASP A 178 1.62 -25.29 10.11
N ALA A 179 1.22 -25.82 8.96
CA ALA A 179 2.02 -25.80 7.74
C ALA A 179 2.31 -24.37 7.22
N TRP A 180 1.52 -23.38 7.63
CA TRP A 180 1.55 -21.99 7.17
C TRP A 180 1.99 -21.03 8.29
N ARG A 181 2.16 -21.52 9.53
CA ARG A 181 2.72 -20.75 10.63
C ARG A 181 4.21 -20.49 10.38
N ARG A 182 4.62 -19.21 10.43
CA ARG A 182 6.03 -18.82 10.28
C ARG A 182 6.84 -19.34 11.47
N LYS A 183 7.84 -20.19 11.21
CA LYS A 183 8.76 -20.65 12.27
C LYS A 183 9.60 -19.46 12.78
N PRO A 184 9.68 -19.23 14.10
CA PRO A 184 10.51 -18.15 14.65
C PRO A 184 11.98 -18.42 14.35
N LYS A 185 12.72 -17.39 13.91
CA LYS A 185 14.16 -17.50 13.63
C LYS A 185 14.93 -17.69 14.95
N PRO A 186 15.94 -18.59 15.01
CA PRO A 186 16.78 -18.72 16.18
C PRO A 186 17.54 -17.40 16.41
N LYS A 187 17.47 -16.85 17.64
CA LYS A 187 18.27 -15.68 18.04
C LYS A 187 19.75 -16.07 17.94
N LYS A 188 20.52 -15.34 17.12
CA LYS A 188 21.98 -15.46 17.04
C LYS A 188 22.55 -14.99 18.37
N GLY A 189 23.04 -15.92 19.19
CA GLY A 189 23.79 -15.61 20.40
C GLY A 189 25.02 -14.78 20.03
N HIS A 190 25.24 -13.68 20.74
CA HIS A 190 26.47 -12.93 20.63
C HIS A 190 27.54 -13.74 21.38
N ASP A 191 28.51 -14.30 20.64
CA ASP A 191 29.67 -14.96 21.23
C ASP A 191 30.47 -13.92 22.02
N GLU A 192 30.57 -14.11 23.33
CA GLU A 192 31.52 -13.42 24.20
C GLU A 192 32.59 -14.42 24.60
N ALA A 193 33.83 -14.16 24.20
CA ALA A 193 35.03 -14.91 24.59
C ALA A 193 36.25 -13.97 24.54
N PRO A 194 37.37 -14.26 25.23
CA PRO A 194 37.53 -15.05 26.45
C PRO A 194 38.36 -14.32 27.55
N GLY A 195 38.19 -14.80 28.79
CA GLY A 195 39.09 -14.80 29.94
C GLY A 195 40.23 -13.78 30.09
N ASP A 196 40.17 -13.01 31.18
CA ASP A 196 41.35 -12.45 31.85
C ASP A 196 41.58 -13.19 33.18
N LYS A 197 42.78 -13.77 33.33
CA LYS A 197 43.26 -14.42 34.56
C LYS A 197 44.34 -13.55 35.17
N GLY A 198 44.18 -13.27 36.46
CA GLY A 198 45.17 -12.67 37.35
C GLY A 198 44.73 -11.27 37.77
N GLN A 199 44.78 -10.85 39.03
CA GLN A 199 45.58 -11.31 40.15
C GLN A 199 45.12 -10.50 41.37
N THR A 200 45.06 -11.09 42.56
CA THR A 200 45.24 -10.35 43.83
C THR A 200 45.52 -11.34 44.97
N PRO A 201 46.18 -10.88 46.05
CA PRO A 201 47.45 -11.42 46.54
C PRO A 201 47.36 -12.62 47.49
#